data_AF-A0A851STS8-F1
#
_entry.id   AF-A0A851STS8-F1
#
_cell.length_a   1.000
_cell.length_b   1.000
_cell.length_c   1.000
_cell.angle_alpha   90.00
_cell.angle_beta   90.00
_cell.angle_gamma   90.00
#
_symmetry.space_group_name_H-M   'P 1'
#
loop_
_entity.id
_entity.type
_entity.pdbx_description
1 polymer ?
#
loop_
_entity_poly.entity_id
_entity_poly.type
_entity_poly.pdbx_seq_one_letter_code
_entity_poly.pdbx_strand_id
1 'polypeptide(L)'
;GVFLIQLPVQADIAPVAQVLVYTVSPSREVIADSVKFKVESCFSNKVGLSFSPSEGLPSSDTHLLLRASPDSFCAVRAVDKSVLLMKPEAELSPSSVYNLLPVKELHGYSYGPHMVLEDPLEDCVPLKNIVLNGITYSPLVDMNEEDTYSILKEMGLKVFTNSKVKKPWYCSTGNPVYLEASPSVAAALPGMHALRTMGPLYSMLTSPEEVTETVRKYFPETWIWSIVPVNSEGNAELDVTIPDTITEWKANAFCTSADTGFGMSPTVSLRAFQPYFVELTLPYSVVYGEAFTLKATVFNYLTACIRVSLNLAQSANFMATPVEKEEESYCLCENGRKTVSWLVTARSLGQVEFSVSAEALKNQQPCGNMIVETPEKGRKDTVIRQLLVEPEGIEKETAQNYVLCVKG
;
A
#
# COMPACT_ATOMS: atom_id res chain seq x y z
N GLY A 1 -11.84 31.42 -33.84
CA GLY A 1 -12.87 30.36 -33.89
C GLY A 1 -12.63 29.40 -32.75
N VAL A 2 -13.55 28.48 -32.48
CA VAL A 2 -13.36 27.40 -31.49
C VAL A 2 -13.26 26.09 -32.26
N PHE A 3 -12.22 25.31 -32.00
CA PHE A 3 -12.04 23.96 -32.55
C PHE A 3 -12.09 22.96 -31.40
N LEU A 4 -13.07 22.05 -31.42
CA LEU A 4 -13.30 21.08 -30.35
C LEU A 4 -12.84 19.70 -30.82
N ILE A 5 -11.93 19.09 -30.05
CA ILE A 5 -11.46 17.72 -30.26
C ILE A 5 -11.88 16.91 -29.03
N GLN A 6 -12.47 15.74 -29.25
CA GLN A 6 -12.76 14.78 -28.19
C GLN A 6 -11.69 13.69 -28.19
N LEU A 7 -11.02 13.53 -27.05
CA LEU A 7 -9.97 12.52 -26.85
C LEU A 7 -10.44 11.55 -25.75
N PRO A 8 -10.70 10.26 -26.06
CA PRO A 8 -11.04 9.29 -25.04
C PRO A 8 -9.81 8.96 -24.19
N VAL A 9 -9.92 9.15 -22.87
CA VAL A 9 -8.83 8.81 -21.94
C VAL A 9 -8.87 7.32 -21.61
N GLN A 10 -7.79 6.61 -21.92
CA GLN A 10 -7.59 5.19 -21.67
C GLN A 10 -6.25 4.95 -20.93
N ALA A 11 -5.97 3.70 -20.54
CA ALA A 11 -4.79 3.36 -19.73
C ALA A 11 -3.47 3.32 -20.54
N ASP A 12 -3.56 3.29 -21.87
CA ASP A 12 -2.45 3.32 -22.82
C ASP A 12 -1.76 4.70 -22.92
N ILE A 13 -2.48 5.78 -22.64
CA ILE A 13 -1.95 7.16 -22.62
C ILE A 13 -1.48 7.63 -21.23
N ALA A 14 -1.44 6.74 -20.24
CA ALA A 14 -0.90 7.04 -18.91
C ALA A 14 0.64 6.83 -18.87
N PRO A 15 1.40 7.62 -18.09
CA PRO A 15 0.96 8.63 -17.12
C PRO A 15 0.93 10.07 -17.67
N VAL A 16 1.39 10.30 -18.91
CA VAL A 16 1.43 11.63 -19.54
C VAL A 16 0.99 11.51 -21.00
N ALA A 17 -0.07 12.22 -21.35
CA ALA A 17 -0.54 12.36 -22.73
C ALA A 17 -0.05 13.69 -23.30
N GLN A 18 0.86 13.63 -24.28
CA GLN A 18 1.28 14.80 -25.06
C GLN A 18 0.41 14.90 -26.32
N VAL A 19 -0.23 16.04 -26.56
CA VAL A 19 -1.11 16.28 -27.71
C VAL A 19 -0.55 17.39 -28.57
N LEU A 20 -0.31 17.09 -29.85
CA LEU A 20 0.09 18.05 -30.89
C LEU A 20 -1.12 18.44 -31.74
N VAL A 21 -1.29 19.73 -31.99
CA VAL A 21 -2.17 20.23 -33.05
C VAL A 21 -1.33 21.07 -34.00
N TYR A 22 -1.40 20.78 -35.31
CA TYR A 22 -0.70 21.58 -36.32
C TYR A 22 -1.56 21.77 -37.58
N THR A 23 -1.24 22.81 -38.34
CA THR A 23 -1.82 23.10 -39.65
C THR A 23 -0.73 23.58 -40.61
N VAL A 24 -0.94 23.36 -41.91
CA VAL A 24 0.00 23.79 -42.97
C VAL A 24 -0.69 24.85 -43.83
N SER A 25 -0.14 26.06 -43.82
CA SER A 25 -0.58 27.18 -44.64
C SER A 25 -0.30 26.92 -46.14
N PRO A 26 -1.08 27.50 -47.07
CA PRO A 26 -0.73 27.57 -48.49
C PRO A 26 0.66 28.17 -48.77
N SER A 27 1.22 28.99 -47.86
CA SER A 27 2.61 29.49 -47.91
C SER A 27 3.68 28.41 -47.59
N ARG A 28 3.26 27.18 -47.31
CA ARG A 28 4.05 26.07 -46.75
C ARG A 28 4.66 26.36 -45.37
N GLU A 29 4.09 27.28 -44.61
CA GLU A 29 4.43 27.47 -43.20
C GLU A 29 3.58 26.56 -42.34
N VAL A 30 4.21 25.89 -41.38
CA VAL A 30 3.51 25.10 -40.37
C VAL A 30 3.27 25.98 -39.15
N ILE A 31 2.06 25.91 -38.60
CA ILE A 31 1.71 26.50 -37.31
C ILE A 31 1.32 25.33 -36.43
N ALA A 32 1.98 25.18 -35.28
CA ALA A 32 1.71 24.12 -34.31
C ALA A 32 1.56 24.67 -32.89
N ASP A 33 0.89 23.90 -32.05
CA ASP A 33 0.80 24.08 -30.60
C ASP A 33 0.78 22.69 -29.95
N SER A 34 1.29 22.57 -28.72
CA SER A 34 1.29 21.31 -27.98
C SER A 34 0.93 21.49 -26.52
N VAL A 35 0.27 20.47 -25.96
CA VAL A 35 -0.16 20.49 -24.56
C VAL A 35 0.07 19.12 -23.91
N LYS A 36 0.47 19.14 -22.65
CA LYS A 36 0.77 17.95 -21.85
C LYS A 36 -0.30 17.76 -20.77
N PHE A 37 -0.99 16.63 -20.81
CA PHE A 37 -1.96 16.25 -19.79
C PHE A 37 -1.37 15.17 -18.88
N LYS A 38 -1.44 15.39 -17.56
CA LYS A 38 -1.15 14.33 -16.58
C LYS A 38 -2.36 13.42 -16.52
N VAL A 39 -2.15 12.14 -16.81
CA VAL A 39 -3.18 11.10 -16.81
C VAL A 39 -2.99 10.22 -15.57
N GLU A 40 -4.08 9.80 -14.95
CA GLU A 40 -4.03 8.91 -13.79
C GLU A 40 -3.36 7.57 -14.16
N SER A 41 -2.44 7.12 -13.30
CA SER A 41 -1.75 5.82 -13.42
C SER A 41 -2.72 4.66 -13.19
N CYS A 42 -3.46 4.30 -14.23
CA CYS A 42 -4.50 3.28 -14.23
C CYS A 42 -4.13 2.11 -15.16
N PHE A 43 -4.71 0.93 -14.93
CA PHE A 43 -4.37 -0.27 -15.68
C PHE A 43 -5.52 -0.74 -16.59
N SER A 44 -5.20 -1.40 -17.70
CA SER A 44 -6.20 -1.94 -18.63
C SER A 44 -6.96 -3.12 -18.03
N ASN A 45 -6.26 -4.08 -17.42
CA ASN A 45 -6.89 -5.16 -16.67
C ASN A 45 -7.50 -4.61 -15.37
N LYS A 46 -8.84 -4.60 -15.27
CA LYS A 46 -9.58 -4.05 -14.13
C LYS A 46 -9.75 -5.12 -13.07
N VAL A 47 -8.92 -5.06 -12.02
CA VAL A 47 -8.94 -6.04 -10.93
C VAL A 47 -9.79 -5.55 -9.76
N GLY A 48 -10.79 -6.34 -9.38
CA GLY A 48 -11.59 -6.17 -8.16
C GLY A 48 -11.33 -7.30 -7.18
N LEU A 49 -11.30 -6.99 -5.89
CA LEU A 49 -11.13 -7.97 -4.81
C LEU A 49 -12.15 -7.63 -3.71
N SER A 50 -12.77 -8.62 -3.07
CA SER A 50 -13.71 -8.41 -1.98
C SER A 50 -13.94 -9.68 -1.16
N PHE A 51 -14.05 -9.55 0.16
CA PHE A 51 -14.46 -10.64 1.05
C PHE A 51 -15.98 -10.69 1.21
N SER A 52 -16.54 -11.90 1.27
CA SER A 52 -17.94 -12.16 1.55
C SER A 52 -18.07 -13.31 2.56
N PRO A 53 -18.39 -13.04 3.85
CA PRO A 53 -18.59 -11.73 4.48
C PRO A 53 -17.26 -10.97 4.73
N SER A 54 -17.35 -9.65 4.92
CA SER A 54 -16.22 -8.77 5.24
C SER A 54 -15.91 -8.64 6.74
N GLU A 55 -16.75 -9.21 7.61
CA GLU A 55 -16.51 -9.37 9.04
C GLU A 55 -16.87 -10.82 9.44
N GLY A 56 -16.06 -11.43 10.30
CA GLY A 56 -16.24 -12.82 10.71
C GLY A 56 -15.54 -13.14 12.04
N LEU A 57 -15.81 -14.35 12.55
CA LEU A 57 -15.17 -14.85 13.76
C LEU A 57 -13.78 -15.44 13.44
N PRO A 58 -12.85 -15.48 14.41
CA PRO A 58 -11.72 -16.41 14.38
C PRO A 58 -12.14 -17.83 13.99
N SER A 59 -11.40 -18.46 13.08
CA SER A 59 -11.66 -19.82 12.57
C SER A 59 -12.99 -20.05 11.82
N SER A 60 -13.76 -19.00 11.49
CA SER A 60 -14.90 -19.16 10.55
C SER A 60 -14.46 -19.01 9.09
N ASP A 61 -15.15 -19.66 8.16
CA ASP A 61 -14.87 -19.57 6.74
C ASP A 61 -15.43 -18.29 6.10
N THR A 62 -14.77 -17.84 5.04
CA THR A 62 -15.18 -16.68 4.21
C THR A 62 -14.71 -16.89 2.77
N HIS A 63 -15.38 -16.24 1.82
CA HIS A 63 -15.05 -16.34 0.40
C HIS A 63 -14.34 -15.07 -0.05
N LEU A 64 -13.17 -15.23 -0.67
CA LEU A 64 -12.45 -14.14 -1.33
C LEU A 64 -12.83 -14.12 -2.82
N LEU A 65 -13.68 -13.15 -3.17
CA LEU A 65 -14.15 -12.94 -4.53
C LEU A 65 -13.17 -12.04 -5.29
N LEU A 66 -12.73 -12.52 -6.44
CA LEU A 66 -11.76 -11.87 -7.32
C LEU A 66 -12.39 -11.68 -8.71
N ARG A 67 -12.22 -10.49 -9.29
CA ARG A 67 -12.62 -10.18 -10.66
C ARG A 67 -11.45 -9.60 -11.43
N ALA A 68 -11.25 -10.04 -12.66
CA ALA A 68 -10.25 -9.51 -13.59
C ALA A 68 -10.69 -9.76 -15.04
N SER A 69 -9.83 -9.47 -16.01
CA SER A 69 -10.03 -9.99 -17.38
C SER A 69 -10.04 -11.52 -17.42
N PRO A 70 -10.81 -12.14 -18.33
CA PRO A 70 -10.79 -13.59 -18.55
C PRO A 70 -9.37 -14.15 -18.70
N ASP A 71 -9.19 -15.38 -18.23
CA ASP A 71 -7.94 -16.16 -18.31
C ASP A 71 -6.70 -15.44 -17.73
N SER A 72 -6.91 -14.46 -16.84
CA SER A 72 -5.83 -13.80 -16.09
C SER A 72 -5.26 -14.72 -15.00
N PHE A 73 -3.97 -14.59 -14.70
CA PHE A 73 -3.37 -15.12 -13.47
C PHE A 73 -3.22 -14.01 -12.44
N CYS A 74 -3.78 -14.20 -11.25
CA CYS A 74 -3.78 -13.20 -10.20
C CYS A 74 -3.01 -13.67 -8.96
N ALA A 75 -1.99 -12.90 -8.57
CA ALA A 75 -1.31 -13.08 -7.29
C ALA A 75 -2.09 -12.32 -6.21
N VAL A 76 -2.48 -13.04 -5.16
CA VAL A 76 -3.30 -12.56 -4.04
C VAL A 76 -2.47 -12.61 -2.76
N ARG A 77 -2.42 -11.50 -2.02
CA ARG A 77 -1.84 -11.46 -0.67
C ARG A 77 -2.83 -10.94 0.36
N ALA A 78 -2.75 -11.46 1.58
CA ALA A 78 -3.41 -10.88 2.75
C ALA A 78 -2.48 -10.90 3.97
N VAL A 79 -2.37 -9.77 4.66
CA VAL A 79 -1.46 -9.55 5.80
C VAL A 79 -2.19 -8.88 6.96
N ASP A 80 -1.69 -9.06 8.18
CA ASP A 80 -2.22 -8.37 9.35
C ASP A 80 -1.90 -6.86 9.26
N LYS A 81 -2.85 -6.00 9.65
CA LYS A 81 -2.69 -4.54 9.68
C LYS A 81 -1.46 -4.07 10.48
N SER A 82 -1.08 -4.77 11.54
CA SER A 82 0.14 -4.49 12.32
C SER A 82 1.42 -4.57 11.47
N VAL A 83 1.51 -5.51 10.53
CA VAL A 83 2.65 -5.65 9.60
C VAL A 83 2.75 -4.42 8.70
N LEU A 84 1.62 -3.95 8.17
CA LEU A 84 1.59 -2.74 7.33
C LEU A 84 1.94 -1.47 8.10
N LEU A 85 1.61 -1.39 9.39
CA LEU A 85 2.01 -0.28 10.26
C LEU A 85 3.53 -0.27 10.52
N MET A 86 4.22 -1.41 10.42
CA MET A 86 5.68 -1.46 10.57
C MET A 86 6.45 -0.98 9.34
N LYS A 87 5.97 -1.29 8.12
CA LYS A 87 6.64 -0.95 6.85
C LYS A 87 5.66 -0.58 5.72
N PRO A 88 5.00 0.59 5.78
CA PRO A 88 4.05 1.01 4.75
C PRO A 88 4.71 1.28 3.38
N GLU A 89 6.00 1.62 3.35
CA GLU A 89 6.77 1.89 2.13
C GLU A 89 6.95 0.65 1.22
N ALA A 90 6.68 -0.55 1.73
CA ALA A 90 6.74 -1.80 0.97
C ALA A 90 5.42 -2.12 0.22
N GLU A 91 4.38 -1.29 0.34
CA GLU A 91 3.12 -1.49 -0.39
C GLU A 91 3.30 -1.21 -1.89
N LEU A 92 3.02 -2.23 -2.71
CA LEU A 92 2.99 -2.06 -4.17
C LEU A 92 1.80 -1.17 -4.56
N SER A 93 2.08 -0.07 -5.23
CA SER A 93 1.09 0.91 -5.69
C SER A 93 1.14 1.07 -7.22
N PRO A 94 0.10 1.65 -7.86
CA PRO A 94 0.14 1.97 -9.28
C PRO A 94 1.33 2.87 -9.65
N SER A 95 1.64 3.88 -8.83
CA SER A 95 2.80 4.76 -9.06
C SER A 95 4.13 4.01 -8.91
N SER A 96 4.23 3.03 -8.02
CA SER A 96 5.41 2.16 -7.91
C SER A 96 5.65 1.38 -9.22
N VAL A 97 4.60 0.80 -9.81
CA VAL A 97 4.70 0.06 -11.09
C VAL A 97 5.04 0.99 -12.25
N TYR A 98 4.32 2.12 -12.40
CA TYR A 98 4.63 3.12 -13.43
C TYR A 98 6.05 3.69 -13.26
N ASN A 99 6.58 3.74 -12.04
CA ASN A 99 7.95 4.21 -11.80
C ASN A 99 9.05 3.27 -12.29
N LEU A 100 8.74 2.00 -12.57
CA LEU A 100 9.66 1.04 -13.18
C LEU A 100 9.77 1.19 -14.71
N LEU A 101 8.88 1.96 -15.35
CA LEU A 101 8.94 2.21 -16.79
C LEU A 101 10.19 3.06 -17.11
N PRO A 102 11.09 2.60 -18.02
CA PRO A 102 12.36 3.27 -18.30
C PRO A 102 12.17 4.60 -19.05
N VAL A 103 11.08 4.72 -19.81
CA VAL A 103 10.66 5.95 -20.51
C VAL A 103 9.17 6.13 -20.24
N LYS A 104 8.80 7.28 -19.64
CA LYS A 104 7.41 7.67 -19.34
C LYS A 104 6.93 8.84 -20.20
N GLU A 105 7.87 9.61 -20.71
CA GLU A 105 7.68 10.81 -21.52
C GLU A 105 8.90 10.95 -22.43
N LEU A 106 8.68 11.36 -23.68
CA LEU A 106 9.75 11.79 -24.59
C LEU A 106 9.93 13.30 -24.42
N HIS A 107 11.18 13.74 -24.28
CA HIS A 107 11.50 15.16 -24.11
C HIS A 107 12.80 15.53 -24.81
N GLY A 108 12.72 16.28 -25.90
CA GLY A 108 13.90 16.63 -26.69
C GLY A 108 14.54 15.44 -27.39
N TYR A 109 15.82 15.60 -27.73
CA TYR A 109 16.64 14.57 -28.37
C TYR A 109 17.78 14.05 -27.47
N SER A 110 17.66 14.22 -26.16
CA SER A 110 18.69 13.86 -25.17
C SER A 110 18.64 12.37 -24.82
N TYR A 111 18.95 11.51 -25.80
CA TYR A 111 18.94 10.06 -25.66
C TYR A 111 20.37 9.50 -25.49
N GLY A 112 21.07 9.96 -24.44
CA GLY A 112 22.39 9.48 -24.04
C GLY A 112 23.52 10.53 -24.06
N PRO A 113 24.79 10.13 -23.86
CA PRO A 113 25.92 11.04 -23.69
C PRO A 113 26.38 11.74 -24.98
N HIS A 114 25.79 11.40 -26.13
CA HIS A 114 26.13 11.96 -27.43
C HIS A 114 25.03 12.92 -27.91
N MET A 115 25.08 14.16 -27.44
CA MET A 115 24.33 15.25 -28.06
C MET A 115 24.88 15.52 -29.46
N VAL A 116 24.16 15.08 -30.49
CA VAL A 116 24.42 15.52 -31.86
C VAL A 116 23.90 16.95 -31.98
N LEU A 117 24.80 17.91 -32.21
CA LEU A 117 24.45 19.26 -32.65
C LEU A 117 23.76 19.14 -34.01
N GLU A 118 22.44 19.34 -34.04
CA GLU A 118 21.64 19.14 -35.25
C GLU A 118 21.66 20.31 -36.23
N ASP A 119 22.07 21.49 -35.78
CA ASP A 119 22.03 22.71 -36.57
C ASP A 119 23.43 22.97 -37.18
N PRO A 120 23.59 22.88 -38.51
CA PRO A 120 24.81 23.29 -39.18
C PRO A 120 25.00 24.80 -38.98
N LEU A 121 26.13 25.20 -38.41
CA LEU A 121 26.51 26.61 -38.26
C LEU A 121 26.72 27.35 -39.59
N GLU A 122 26.67 26.63 -40.72
CA GLU A 122 27.06 27.11 -42.05
C GLU A 122 25.88 27.69 -42.87
N ASP A 123 24.63 27.32 -42.59
CA ASP A 123 23.42 27.78 -43.31
C ASP A 123 22.72 28.99 -42.65
N CYS A 124 23.50 29.97 -42.15
CA CYS A 124 22.94 31.16 -41.51
C CYS A 124 22.55 32.27 -42.51
N VAL A 125 21.44 32.96 -42.23
CA VAL A 125 20.94 34.10 -43.01
C VAL A 125 21.70 35.38 -42.60
N PRO A 126 22.34 36.10 -43.53
CA PRO A 126 23.08 37.31 -43.19
C PRO A 126 22.13 38.50 -42.96
N LEU A 127 22.30 39.20 -41.84
CA LEU A 127 21.60 40.44 -41.55
C LEU A 127 22.12 41.57 -42.45
N LYS A 128 21.20 42.19 -43.21
CA LYS A 128 21.50 43.32 -44.10
C LYS A 128 20.69 44.54 -43.69
N ASN A 129 21.36 45.68 -43.56
CA ASN A 129 20.69 46.94 -43.29
C ASN A 129 19.89 47.40 -44.52
N ILE A 130 18.69 47.91 -44.30
CA ILE A 130 17.79 48.40 -45.33
C ILE A 130 17.89 49.92 -45.38
N VAL A 131 18.19 50.49 -46.55
CA VAL A 131 18.21 51.95 -46.72
C VAL A 131 16.93 52.40 -47.41
N LEU A 132 16.12 53.18 -46.72
CA LEU A 132 14.84 53.73 -47.20
C LEU A 132 14.87 55.24 -47.05
N ASN A 133 14.76 55.98 -48.17
CA ASN A 133 14.80 57.45 -48.21
C ASN A 133 16.00 58.08 -47.48
N GLY A 134 17.17 57.42 -47.53
CA GLY A 134 18.39 57.87 -46.85
C GLY A 134 18.49 57.53 -45.36
N ILE A 135 17.45 56.93 -44.77
CA ILE A 135 17.47 56.39 -43.40
C ILE A 135 17.91 54.93 -43.47
N THR A 136 18.88 54.55 -42.64
CA THR A 136 19.36 53.17 -42.51
C THR A 136 18.63 52.48 -41.37
N TYR A 137 17.92 51.40 -41.69
CA TYR A 137 17.22 50.53 -40.75
C TYR A 137 18.02 49.24 -40.57
N SER A 138 18.47 48.98 -39.34
CA SER A 138 19.05 47.69 -38.96
C SER A 138 17.93 46.76 -38.48
N PRO A 139 17.79 45.54 -39.03
CA PRO A 139 16.79 44.59 -38.55
C PRO A 139 17.10 44.16 -37.11
N LEU A 140 16.16 44.40 -36.19
CA LEU A 140 16.15 43.75 -34.89
C LEU A 140 15.64 42.31 -35.08
N VAL A 141 16.41 41.34 -34.60
CA VAL A 141 16.02 39.93 -34.56
C VAL A 141 15.96 39.50 -33.11
N ASP A 142 14.80 39.03 -32.67
CA ASP A 142 14.70 38.31 -31.41
C ASP A 142 15.13 36.85 -31.63
N MET A 143 16.23 36.47 -30.99
CA MET A 143 16.78 35.12 -31.08
C MET A 143 16.05 34.13 -30.16
N ASN A 144 15.22 34.62 -29.23
CA ASN A 144 14.53 33.81 -28.23
C ASN A 144 13.11 33.38 -28.64
N GLU A 145 12.61 33.81 -29.80
CA GLU A 145 11.32 33.35 -30.33
C GLU A 145 11.31 31.82 -30.53
N GLU A 146 10.25 31.17 -30.07
CA GLU A 146 10.05 29.74 -30.24
C GLU A 146 9.45 29.45 -31.63
N ASP A 147 9.90 28.38 -32.29
CA ASP A 147 9.39 27.97 -33.60
C ASP A 147 8.67 26.61 -33.54
N THR A 148 8.01 26.23 -34.64
CA THR A 148 7.32 24.94 -34.70
C THR A 148 8.28 23.76 -34.57
N TYR A 149 9.56 23.91 -34.93
CA TYR A 149 10.57 22.88 -34.72
C TYR A 149 10.88 22.66 -33.23
N SER A 150 10.93 23.73 -32.41
CA SER A 150 11.07 23.62 -30.95
C SER A 150 9.92 22.83 -30.32
N ILE A 151 8.67 23.10 -30.71
CA ILE A 151 7.49 22.37 -30.21
C ILE A 151 7.59 20.86 -30.56
N LEU A 152 7.89 20.55 -31.82
CA LEU A 152 8.08 19.16 -32.29
C LEU A 152 9.24 18.46 -31.57
N LYS A 153 10.34 19.19 -31.34
CA LYS A 153 11.52 18.73 -30.60
C LYS A 153 11.21 18.50 -29.13
N GLU A 154 10.44 19.36 -28.46
CA GLU A 154 10.07 19.17 -27.05
C GLU A 154 9.27 17.89 -26.87
N MET A 155 8.39 17.55 -27.81
CA MET A 155 7.68 16.27 -27.86
C MET A 155 8.56 15.06 -28.24
N GLY A 156 9.85 15.27 -28.50
CA GLY A 156 10.80 14.23 -28.92
C GLY A 156 10.61 13.74 -30.35
N LEU A 157 9.87 14.46 -31.21
CA LEU A 157 9.51 14.04 -32.56
C LEU A 157 10.45 14.65 -33.61
N LYS A 158 11.25 13.80 -34.27
CA LYS A 158 12.08 14.22 -35.41
C LYS A 158 11.29 14.20 -36.71
N VAL A 159 11.04 15.38 -37.27
CA VAL A 159 10.17 15.56 -38.44
C VAL A 159 10.97 15.85 -39.73
N PHE A 160 10.70 15.06 -40.77
CA PHE A 160 11.16 15.31 -42.13
C PHE A 160 10.02 15.94 -42.94
N THR A 161 10.23 17.13 -43.50
CA THR A 161 9.17 17.91 -44.14
C THR A 161 9.68 18.78 -45.29
N ASN A 162 8.81 19.07 -46.24
CA ASN A 162 9.01 20.03 -47.34
C ASN A 162 8.43 21.42 -47.04
N SER A 163 7.96 21.63 -45.80
CA SER A 163 7.33 22.84 -45.28
C SER A 163 8.23 23.52 -44.25
N LYS A 164 8.08 24.84 -44.08
CA LYS A 164 8.85 25.63 -43.13
C LYS A 164 8.36 25.33 -41.70
N VAL A 165 9.21 24.68 -40.92
CA VAL A 165 9.01 24.42 -39.47
C VAL A 165 10.04 25.12 -38.58
N LYS A 166 11.26 25.34 -39.09
CA LYS A 166 12.31 26.11 -38.42
C LYS A 166 12.21 27.60 -38.76
N LYS A 167 12.51 28.47 -37.81
CA LYS A 167 12.80 29.88 -38.06
C LYS A 167 14.13 30.02 -38.82
N PRO A 168 14.33 31.09 -39.61
CA PRO A 168 15.64 31.39 -40.18
C PRO A 168 16.66 31.63 -39.06
N TRP A 169 17.75 30.87 -39.07
CA TRP A 169 18.90 31.11 -38.18
C TRP A 169 19.72 32.27 -38.75
N TYR A 170 19.94 33.35 -38.00
CA TYR A 170 20.70 34.52 -38.48
C TYR A 170 22.14 34.49 -37.98
N CYS A 171 23.09 34.92 -38.83
CA CYS A 171 24.50 34.95 -38.47
C CYS A 171 24.76 35.98 -37.35
N SER A 172 25.26 35.54 -36.19
CA SER A 172 25.52 36.42 -35.04
C SER A 172 26.76 37.30 -35.23
N THR A 173 26.67 38.55 -34.77
CA THR A 173 27.81 39.48 -34.61
C THR A 173 27.87 40.01 -33.18
N GLY A 174 28.23 39.17 -32.20
CA GLY A 174 28.47 39.61 -30.82
C GLY A 174 28.51 38.47 -29.79
N ASN A 175 29.41 38.59 -28.81
CA ASN A 175 29.63 37.59 -27.75
C ASN A 175 28.50 37.56 -26.69
N PRO A 176 28.30 36.42 -26.00
CA PRO A 176 27.32 36.30 -24.93
C PRO A 176 27.77 37.04 -23.65
N VAL A 177 26.83 37.69 -22.97
CA VAL A 177 27.03 38.25 -21.63
C VAL A 177 26.13 37.50 -20.66
N TYR A 178 26.73 36.82 -19.70
CA TYR A 178 26.05 36.23 -18.55
C TYR A 178 25.41 37.32 -17.69
N LEU A 179 24.21 37.08 -17.19
CA LEU A 179 23.66 37.81 -16.05
C LEU A 179 22.83 36.86 -15.18
N GLU A 180 23.19 36.83 -13.89
CA GLU A 180 22.73 35.84 -12.93
C GLU A 180 21.32 36.14 -12.39
N ALA A 181 20.66 35.10 -11.89
CA ALA A 181 19.38 35.24 -11.20
C ALA A 181 19.56 35.75 -9.77
N SER A 182 18.51 36.42 -9.24
CA SER A 182 17.94 36.29 -7.87
C SER A 182 17.18 37.59 -7.47
N PRO A 183 16.57 37.69 -6.27
CA PRO A 183 15.14 37.42 -6.14
C PRO A 183 14.35 38.56 -5.49
N SER A 184 13.01 38.46 -5.45
CA SER A 184 12.21 39.30 -4.55
C SER A 184 10.97 38.59 -4.03
N VAL A 185 10.53 39.01 -2.84
CA VAL A 185 9.70 38.25 -1.90
C VAL A 185 8.41 39.01 -1.58
N ALA A 186 7.29 38.29 -1.41
CA ALA A 186 6.11 38.83 -0.72
C ALA A 186 5.43 37.76 0.15
N ALA A 187 5.37 38.02 1.45
CA ALA A 187 4.52 37.35 2.45
C ALA A 187 3.60 38.44 3.07
N ALA A 188 2.55 38.21 3.85
CA ALA A 188 2.09 37.02 4.58
C ALA A 188 0.59 37.16 5.00
N LEU A 189 -0.16 36.04 5.11
CA LEU A 189 -0.96 35.56 6.29
C LEU A 189 -2.08 36.45 6.95
N PRO A 190 -2.93 35.94 7.90
CA PRO A 190 -3.50 34.58 8.14
C PRO A 190 -5.02 34.57 8.50
N GLY A 191 -5.62 33.39 8.77
CA GLY A 191 -6.92 33.21 9.46
C GLY A 191 -7.20 31.74 9.87
N MET A 192 -7.86 31.47 11.01
CA MET A 192 -7.92 30.13 11.68
C MET A 192 -9.35 29.64 12.10
N HIS A 193 -9.42 28.35 12.50
CA HIS A 193 -10.49 27.60 13.23
C HIS A 193 -11.59 26.93 12.34
N ALA A 194 -11.99 25.63 12.36
CA ALA A 194 -12.26 24.56 13.37
C ALA A 194 -13.80 24.39 13.67
N LEU A 195 -14.43 23.22 13.96
CA LEU A 195 -14.00 21.86 14.36
C LEU A 195 -15.17 20.78 14.22
N ARG A 196 -14.89 19.47 13.97
CA ARG A 196 -15.77 18.26 14.21
C ARG A 196 -17.13 18.15 13.41
N THR A 197 -17.91 17.04 13.27
CA THR A 197 -17.88 15.59 13.69
C THR A 197 -18.78 14.68 12.81
N MET A 198 -18.40 13.39 12.68
CA MET A 198 -19.13 12.10 12.47
C MET A 198 -20.65 11.97 12.11
N GLY A 199 -20.94 10.99 11.23
CA GLY A 199 -22.06 10.02 11.33
C GLY A 199 -23.25 10.18 10.36
N PRO A 200 -24.08 9.12 10.09
CA PRO A 200 -24.13 7.82 10.76
C PRO A 200 -24.04 6.55 9.86
N LEU A 201 -24.05 5.41 10.56
CA LEU A 201 -24.09 4.00 10.15
C LEU A 201 -25.37 3.58 9.39
N TYR A 202 -25.29 2.53 8.56
CA TYR A 202 -26.35 1.52 8.48
C TYR A 202 -25.75 0.10 8.48
N SER A 203 -26.40 -0.78 9.23
CA SER A 203 -26.08 -2.20 9.40
C SER A 203 -27.11 -3.05 8.64
N MET A 204 -26.70 -4.22 8.16
CA MET A 204 -27.57 -5.39 8.13
C MET A 204 -26.78 -6.62 8.58
N LEU A 205 -27.39 -7.41 9.46
CA LEU A 205 -26.81 -8.62 10.01
C LEU A 205 -27.15 -9.83 9.13
N THR A 206 -26.22 -10.78 9.06
CA THR A 206 -26.52 -12.18 8.76
C THR A 206 -25.94 -13.04 9.89
N SER A 207 -26.75 -13.97 10.41
CA SER A 207 -26.44 -14.78 11.58
C SER A 207 -25.58 -16.00 11.25
N PRO A 208 -24.39 -16.18 11.85
CA PRO A 208 -23.67 -17.45 11.86
C PRO A 208 -24.10 -18.33 13.05
N GLU A 209 -23.71 -19.60 13.01
CA GLU A 209 -24.24 -20.70 13.83
C GLU A 209 -23.76 -20.72 15.31
N GLU A 210 -24.27 -21.66 16.10
CA GLU A 210 -24.00 -21.78 17.55
C GLU A 210 -22.64 -22.45 17.87
N VAL A 211 -21.56 -21.67 17.80
CA VAL A 211 -20.25 -22.09 18.31
C VAL A 211 -20.13 -21.76 19.81
N THR A 212 -20.11 -22.79 20.66
CA THR A 212 -20.14 -22.62 22.14
C THR A 212 -18.76 -22.42 22.78
N GLU A 213 -17.67 -22.82 22.12
CA GLU A 213 -16.28 -22.66 22.58
C GLU A 213 -15.38 -22.24 21.41
N THR A 214 -14.52 -21.23 21.59
CA THR A 214 -13.51 -20.81 20.61
C THR A 214 -12.12 -21.25 21.08
N VAL A 215 -11.37 -21.92 20.20
CA VAL A 215 -9.99 -22.35 20.46
C VAL A 215 -9.07 -21.76 19.40
N ARG A 216 -8.16 -20.90 19.84
CA ARG A 216 -7.36 -20.00 18.99
C ARG A 216 -5.87 -20.32 19.13
N LYS A 217 -5.25 -20.74 18.02
CA LYS A 217 -3.86 -21.24 17.95
C LYS A 217 -3.09 -20.77 16.70
N TYR A 218 -3.79 -20.44 15.62
CA TYR A 218 -3.20 -20.06 14.34
C TYR A 218 -3.12 -18.54 14.19
N PHE A 219 -1.98 -17.99 14.59
CA PHE A 219 -1.72 -16.53 14.63
C PHE A 219 -0.59 -16.13 13.66
N PRO A 220 -0.79 -16.24 12.33
CA PRO A 220 0.22 -15.82 11.36
C PRO A 220 0.32 -14.29 11.27
N GLU A 221 1.41 -13.80 10.68
CA GLU A 221 1.55 -12.39 10.25
C GLU A 221 1.02 -12.19 8.81
N THR A 222 1.12 -13.24 7.98
CA THR A 222 0.66 -13.29 6.59
C THR A 222 -0.30 -14.47 6.43
N TRP A 223 -1.51 -14.21 5.93
CA TRP A 223 -2.59 -15.18 5.84
C TRP A 223 -2.71 -15.82 4.46
N ILE A 224 -2.81 -15.00 3.41
CA ILE A 224 -2.98 -15.47 2.02
C ILE A 224 -1.74 -15.12 1.23
N TRP A 225 -1.23 -16.09 0.46
CA TRP A 225 -0.15 -15.91 -0.51
C TRP A 225 -0.31 -16.94 -1.64
N SER A 226 -1.20 -16.63 -2.59
CA SER A 226 -1.70 -17.60 -3.57
C SER A 226 -1.73 -17.01 -4.98
N ILE A 227 -1.57 -17.86 -6.00
CA ILE A 227 -1.84 -17.52 -7.39
C ILE A 227 -3.16 -18.19 -7.79
N VAL A 228 -4.11 -17.39 -8.25
CA VAL A 228 -5.46 -17.82 -8.60
C VAL A 228 -5.68 -17.56 -10.11
N PRO A 229 -6.00 -18.58 -10.92
CA PRO A 229 -6.42 -18.38 -12.30
C PRO A 229 -7.87 -17.87 -12.34
N VAL A 230 -8.14 -16.91 -13.21
CA VAL A 230 -9.46 -16.33 -13.43
C VAL A 230 -10.16 -17.07 -14.56
N ASN A 231 -11.45 -17.39 -14.38
CA ASN A 231 -12.22 -18.13 -15.36
C ASN A 231 -12.53 -17.30 -16.63
N SER A 232 -13.11 -17.95 -17.64
CA SER A 232 -13.50 -17.31 -18.90
C SER A 232 -14.59 -16.23 -18.76
N GLU A 233 -15.26 -16.14 -17.60
CA GLU A 233 -16.24 -15.09 -17.28
C GLU A 233 -15.62 -13.90 -16.54
N GLY A 234 -14.31 -13.93 -16.24
CA GLY A 234 -13.62 -12.88 -15.50
C GLY A 234 -13.79 -12.95 -13.97
N ASN A 235 -14.29 -14.07 -13.43
CA ASN A 235 -14.48 -14.29 -11.99
C ASN A 235 -13.54 -15.39 -11.46
N ALA A 236 -13.17 -15.28 -10.19
CA ALA A 236 -12.56 -16.33 -9.40
C ALA A 236 -13.00 -16.21 -7.93
N GLU A 237 -13.01 -17.34 -7.25
CA GLU A 237 -13.40 -17.44 -5.84
C GLU A 237 -12.38 -18.32 -5.12
N LEU A 238 -12.01 -17.94 -3.90
CA LEU A 238 -11.09 -18.68 -3.06
C LEU A 238 -11.69 -18.80 -1.66
N ASP A 239 -12.06 -20.01 -1.29
CA ASP A 239 -12.54 -20.36 0.05
C ASP A 239 -11.36 -20.32 1.03
N VAL A 240 -11.50 -19.53 2.10
CA VAL A 240 -10.44 -19.34 3.11
C VAL A 240 -11.02 -19.30 4.52
N THR A 241 -10.36 -20.00 5.45
CA THR A 241 -10.67 -19.90 6.88
C THR A 241 -9.95 -18.69 7.48
N ILE A 242 -10.68 -17.87 8.23
CA ILE A 242 -10.14 -16.67 8.90
C ILE A 242 -9.17 -17.08 10.02
N PRO A 243 -7.95 -16.51 10.12
CA PRO A 243 -7.00 -16.86 11.18
C PRO A 243 -7.46 -16.42 12.57
N ASP A 244 -6.80 -16.95 13.60
CA ASP A 244 -7.23 -16.76 14.99
C ASP A 244 -6.87 -15.39 15.59
N THR A 245 -6.12 -14.57 14.84
CA THR A 245 -5.78 -13.20 15.21
C THR A 245 -7.01 -12.29 15.08
N ILE A 246 -7.45 -11.74 16.20
CA ILE A 246 -8.55 -10.75 16.27
C ILE A 246 -7.97 -9.40 15.82
N THR A 247 -8.18 -9.06 14.54
CA THR A 247 -7.46 -8.00 13.83
C THR A 247 -8.25 -7.53 12.61
N GLU A 248 -7.68 -6.59 11.87
CA GLU A 248 -8.13 -6.25 10.51
C GLU A 248 -7.11 -6.79 9.50
N TRP A 249 -7.51 -7.80 8.73
CA TRP A 249 -6.71 -8.35 7.63
C TRP A 249 -6.82 -7.43 6.42
N LYS A 250 -5.68 -7.07 5.84
CA LYS A 250 -5.58 -6.23 4.64
C LYS A 250 -5.13 -7.07 3.46
N ALA A 251 -5.94 -7.11 2.41
CA ALA A 251 -5.69 -7.93 1.23
C ALA A 251 -5.66 -7.08 -0.04
N ASN A 252 -4.77 -7.41 -0.97
CA ASN A 252 -4.79 -6.90 -2.33
C ASN A 252 -4.29 -7.95 -3.32
N ALA A 253 -4.54 -7.71 -4.60
CA ALA A 253 -4.13 -8.60 -5.68
C ALA A 253 -3.59 -7.81 -6.87
N PHE A 254 -2.72 -8.46 -7.66
CA PHE A 254 -2.39 -8.01 -9.00
C PHE A 254 -2.55 -9.17 -9.99
N CYS A 255 -2.95 -8.85 -11.21
CA CYS A 255 -3.27 -9.82 -12.24
C CYS A 255 -2.50 -9.54 -13.53
N THR A 256 -2.22 -10.60 -14.28
CA THR A 256 -1.64 -10.53 -15.63
C THR A 256 -2.50 -11.31 -16.61
N SER A 257 -2.83 -10.70 -17.74
CA SER A 257 -3.49 -11.30 -18.90
C SER A 257 -2.62 -11.08 -20.15
N ALA A 258 -2.69 -12.00 -21.12
CA ALA A 258 -2.05 -11.81 -22.41
C ALA A 258 -2.72 -10.68 -23.22
N ASP A 259 -4.04 -10.52 -23.10
CA ASP A 259 -4.82 -9.58 -23.91
C ASP A 259 -4.93 -8.19 -23.29
N THR A 260 -5.11 -8.11 -21.97
CA THR A 260 -5.30 -6.84 -21.24
C THR A 260 -4.11 -6.42 -20.37
N GLY A 261 -3.05 -7.22 -20.35
CA GLY A 261 -1.81 -6.92 -19.63
C GLY A 261 -1.96 -6.98 -18.11
N PHE A 262 -1.20 -6.11 -17.43
CA PHE A 262 -1.16 -6.01 -15.97
C PHE A 262 -2.39 -5.27 -15.42
N GLY A 263 -2.80 -5.63 -14.20
CA GLY A 263 -3.84 -4.95 -13.42
C GLY A 263 -3.60 -5.11 -11.91
N MET A 264 -4.19 -4.24 -11.11
CA MET A 264 -4.02 -4.23 -9.65
C MET A 264 -5.33 -3.85 -8.95
N SER A 265 -5.66 -4.53 -7.85
CA SER A 265 -6.83 -4.23 -7.03
C SER A 265 -6.53 -3.10 -6.05
N PRO A 266 -7.56 -2.34 -5.60
CA PRO A 266 -7.45 -1.60 -4.35
C PRO A 266 -7.22 -2.58 -3.17
N THR A 267 -6.66 -2.07 -2.07
CA THR A 267 -6.56 -2.84 -0.82
C THR A 267 -7.93 -2.93 -0.16
N VAL A 268 -8.42 -4.14 0.06
CA VAL A 268 -9.66 -4.43 0.80
C VAL A 268 -9.36 -4.99 2.18
N SER A 269 -10.38 -5.05 3.03
CA SER A 269 -10.24 -5.36 4.45
C SER A 269 -11.24 -6.42 4.87
N LEU A 270 -10.80 -7.35 5.70
CA LEU A 270 -11.66 -8.25 6.47
C LEU A 270 -11.41 -8.04 7.96
N ARG A 271 -12.49 -7.91 8.73
CA ARG A 271 -12.43 -7.74 10.19
C ARG A 271 -12.66 -9.08 10.87
N ALA A 272 -11.61 -9.62 11.50
CA ALA A 272 -11.71 -10.76 12.39
C ALA A 272 -12.03 -10.23 13.79
N PHE A 273 -13.28 -10.36 14.25
CA PHE A 273 -13.73 -9.77 15.51
C PHE A 273 -14.53 -10.74 16.37
N GLN A 274 -14.20 -10.78 17.66
CA GLN A 274 -14.92 -11.52 18.68
C GLN A 274 -15.30 -10.55 19.80
N PRO A 275 -16.57 -10.46 20.26
CA PRO A 275 -16.97 -9.50 21.29
C PRO A 275 -16.38 -9.78 22.68
N TYR A 276 -16.02 -11.03 22.97
CA TYR A 276 -15.48 -11.49 24.23
C TYR A 276 -14.30 -12.44 23.96
N PHE A 277 -13.10 -12.08 24.42
CA PHE A 277 -11.88 -12.85 24.18
C PHE A 277 -10.79 -12.57 25.22
N VAL A 278 -9.79 -13.45 25.27
CA VAL A 278 -8.54 -13.25 26.02
C VAL A 278 -7.37 -12.95 25.08
N GLU A 279 -6.48 -12.06 25.50
CA GLU A 279 -5.24 -11.73 24.79
C GLU A 279 -4.04 -12.00 25.71
N LEU A 280 -3.00 -12.63 25.17
CA LEU A 280 -1.77 -12.92 25.89
C LEU A 280 -0.68 -11.93 25.52
N THR A 281 -0.16 -11.21 26.52
CA THR A 281 1.06 -10.42 26.38
C THR A 281 2.25 -11.32 26.72
N LEU A 282 3.03 -11.65 25.68
CA LEU A 282 4.25 -12.46 25.77
C LEU A 282 5.43 -11.66 25.20
N PRO A 283 6.66 -11.86 25.69
CA PRO A 283 7.87 -11.41 25.00
C PRO A 283 8.08 -12.22 23.70
N TYR A 284 9.07 -11.83 22.90
CA TYR A 284 9.46 -12.59 21.69
C TYR A 284 10.13 -13.94 22.04
N SER A 285 11.06 -13.90 22.99
CA SER A 285 11.76 -15.07 23.55
C SER A 285 11.96 -14.89 25.07
N VAL A 286 12.33 -15.97 25.75
CA VAL A 286 12.69 -16.00 27.18
C VAL A 286 13.90 -16.90 27.41
N VAL A 287 14.70 -16.58 28.43
CA VAL A 287 15.85 -17.40 28.81
C VAL A 287 15.41 -18.57 29.68
N TYR A 288 15.97 -19.76 29.44
CA TYR A 288 15.78 -20.94 30.26
C TYR A 288 16.14 -20.68 31.74
N GLY A 289 15.32 -21.18 32.67
CA GLY A 289 15.56 -21.01 34.12
C GLY A 289 15.25 -19.62 34.67
N GLU A 290 15.18 -18.57 33.84
CA GLU A 290 14.73 -17.25 34.24
C GLU A 290 13.21 -17.17 34.41
N ALA A 291 12.75 -16.20 35.20
CA ALA A 291 11.34 -15.96 35.46
C ALA A 291 10.85 -14.71 34.72
N PHE A 292 9.79 -14.84 33.93
CA PHE A 292 9.14 -13.74 33.22
C PHE A 292 7.68 -13.59 33.65
N THR A 293 7.06 -12.44 33.37
CA THR A 293 5.64 -12.19 33.71
C THR A 293 4.75 -12.42 32.49
N LEU A 294 4.03 -13.54 32.46
CA LEU A 294 2.97 -13.79 31.49
C LEU A 294 1.71 -13.04 31.92
N LYS A 295 1.12 -12.24 31.02
CA LYS A 295 -0.14 -11.52 31.29
C LYS A 295 -1.24 -12.00 30.35
N ALA A 296 -2.40 -12.32 30.90
CA ALA A 296 -3.62 -12.55 30.13
C ALA A 296 -4.61 -11.42 30.42
N THR A 297 -5.06 -10.73 29.38
CA THR A 297 -6.10 -9.68 29.49
C THR A 297 -7.37 -10.15 28.81
N VAL A 298 -8.45 -10.26 29.57
CA VAL A 298 -9.78 -10.52 29.04
C VAL A 298 -10.45 -9.19 28.71
N PHE A 299 -11.05 -9.10 27.53
CA PHE A 299 -11.82 -7.96 27.06
C PHE A 299 -13.29 -8.33 26.93
N ASN A 300 -14.18 -7.42 27.34
CA ASN A 300 -15.61 -7.53 27.09
C ASN A 300 -16.11 -6.31 26.31
N TYR A 301 -16.48 -6.53 25.04
CA TYR A 301 -17.14 -5.57 24.16
C TYR A 301 -18.65 -5.85 24.00
N LEU A 302 -19.21 -6.78 24.78
CA LEU A 302 -20.66 -6.94 24.90
C LEU A 302 -21.24 -5.78 25.74
N THR A 303 -22.49 -5.41 25.46
CA THR A 303 -23.23 -4.42 26.26
C THR A 303 -23.59 -4.93 27.66
N ALA A 304 -23.60 -6.26 27.85
CA ALA A 304 -23.93 -6.91 29.11
C ALA A 304 -22.69 -7.15 29.98
N CYS A 305 -22.90 -7.18 31.31
CA CYS A 305 -21.87 -7.62 32.24
C CYS A 305 -21.77 -9.15 32.24
N ILE A 306 -20.53 -9.64 32.20
CA ILE A 306 -20.21 -11.07 32.24
C ILE A 306 -19.35 -11.36 33.47
N ARG A 307 -19.48 -12.57 34.01
CA ARG A 307 -18.64 -13.06 35.10
C ARG A 307 -17.69 -14.12 34.56
N VAL A 308 -16.39 -13.83 34.57
CA VAL A 308 -15.37 -14.64 33.88
C VAL A 308 -14.46 -15.34 34.88
N SER A 309 -14.04 -16.55 34.56
CA SER A 309 -12.93 -17.23 35.23
C SER A 309 -11.79 -17.38 34.23
N LEU A 310 -10.55 -17.08 34.63
CA LEU A 310 -9.35 -17.34 33.84
C LEU A 310 -8.62 -18.56 34.42
N ASN A 311 -8.05 -19.38 33.54
CA ASN A 311 -7.21 -20.49 33.93
C ASN A 311 -6.01 -20.64 32.97
N LEU A 312 -4.81 -20.78 33.53
CA LEU A 312 -3.59 -21.15 32.79
C LEU A 312 -3.38 -22.67 32.92
N ALA A 313 -3.43 -23.39 31.80
CA ALA A 313 -3.25 -24.83 31.80
C ALA A 313 -1.87 -25.24 32.31
N GLN A 314 -1.81 -26.16 33.26
CA GLN A 314 -0.54 -26.66 33.80
C GLN A 314 0.18 -27.56 32.78
N SER A 315 1.51 -27.47 32.72
CA SER A 315 2.38 -28.25 31.84
C SER A 315 3.67 -28.64 32.57
N ALA A 316 4.35 -29.70 32.11
CA ALA A 316 5.68 -30.05 32.61
C ALA A 316 6.76 -29.04 32.15
N ASN A 317 6.50 -28.32 31.06
CA ASN A 317 7.47 -27.47 30.35
C ASN A 317 7.71 -26.11 31.04
N PHE A 318 6.89 -25.74 32.03
CA PHE A 318 7.04 -24.50 32.79
C PHE A 318 6.46 -24.65 34.21
N MET A 319 6.85 -23.76 35.11
CA MET A 319 6.09 -23.46 36.33
C MET A 319 5.46 -22.09 36.20
N ALA A 320 4.26 -21.92 36.76
CA ALA A 320 3.59 -20.63 36.85
C ALA A 320 3.08 -20.42 38.29
N THR A 321 3.29 -19.24 38.85
CA THR A 321 2.69 -18.81 40.12
C THR A 321 1.93 -17.50 39.90
N PRO A 322 0.68 -17.36 40.38
CA PRO A 322 -0.07 -16.11 40.23
C PRO A 322 0.60 -15.00 41.04
N VAL A 323 0.71 -13.81 40.44
CA VAL A 323 1.36 -12.63 41.05
C VAL A 323 0.45 -11.98 42.10
N GLU A 324 -0.85 -11.98 41.85
CA GLU A 324 -1.90 -11.54 42.77
C GLU A 324 -2.56 -12.76 43.44
N LYS A 325 -3.36 -12.53 44.49
CA LYS A 325 -4.26 -13.58 44.96
C LYS A 325 -5.31 -13.85 43.87
N GLU A 326 -5.27 -15.04 43.31
CA GLU A 326 -6.19 -15.49 42.27
C GLU A 326 -7.62 -15.53 42.85
N GLU A 327 -8.53 -14.77 42.26
CA GLU A 327 -9.96 -14.83 42.60
C GLU A 327 -10.62 -15.84 41.65
N GLU A 328 -11.54 -16.67 42.16
CA GLU A 328 -12.19 -17.70 41.34
C GLU A 328 -12.93 -17.13 40.10
N SER A 329 -13.38 -15.87 40.19
CA SER A 329 -14.05 -15.18 39.10
C SER A 329 -14.03 -13.66 39.23
N TYR A 330 -13.91 -12.98 38.08
CA TYR A 330 -13.91 -11.54 37.94
C TYR A 330 -15.16 -11.03 37.20
N CYS A 331 -15.57 -9.81 37.50
CA CYS A 331 -16.70 -9.14 36.85
C CYS A 331 -16.22 -8.17 35.77
N LEU A 332 -16.64 -8.36 34.52
CA LEU A 332 -16.33 -7.46 33.41
C LEU A 332 -17.63 -6.96 32.77
N CYS A 333 -17.85 -5.66 32.83
CA CYS A 333 -18.95 -4.99 32.15
C CYS A 333 -18.54 -4.45 30.77
N GLU A 334 -19.46 -3.77 30.09
CA GLU A 334 -19.25 -3.18 28.76
C GLU A 334 -17.95 -2.36 28.68
N ASN A 335 -17.16 -2.60 27.63
CA ASN A 335 -15.83 -2.04 27.40
C ASN A 335 -14.83 -2.25 28.56
N GLY A 336 -15.13 -3.18 29.46
CA GLY A 336 -14.30 -3.56 30.59
C GLY A 336 -13.19 -4.52 30.19
N ARG A 337 -12.08 -4.47 30.94
CA ARG A 337 -10.98 -5.42 30.84
C ARG A 337 -10.46 -5.82 32.20
N LYS A 338 -10.02 -7.07 32.36
CA LYS A 338 -9.29 -7.54 33.54
C LYS A 338 -8.03 -8.26 33.06
N THR A 339 -6.89 -7.90 33.64
CA THR A 339 -5.62 -8.58 33.43
C THR A 339 -5.32 -9.45 34.65
N VAL A 340 -4.90 -10.70 34.41
CA VAL A 340 -4.28 -11.59 35.41
C VAL A 340 -2.84 -11.82 34.96
N SER A 341 -1.92 -11.93 35.93
CA SER A 341 -0.49 -12.11 35.68
C SER A 341 0.04 -13.31 36.46
N TRP A 342 0.84 -14.14 35.79
CA TRP A 342 1.60 -15.22 36.43
C TRP A 342 3.09 -14.98 36.23
N LEU A 343 3.88 -15.22 37.28
CA LEU A 343 5.32 -15.33 37.20
C LEU A 343 5.63 -16.75 36.70
N VAL A 344 6.24 -16.83 35.52
CA VAL A 344 6.46 -18.08 34.78
C VAL A 344 7.95 -18.35 34.65
N THR A 345 8.36 -19.57 34.96
CA THR A 345 9.74 -20.05 34.77
C THR A 345 9.75 -21.23 33.81
N ALA A 346 10.47 -21.10 32.70
CA ALA A 346 10.58 -22.15 31.69
C ALA A 346 11.46 -23.32 32.17
N ARG A 347 11.05 -24.55 31.84
CA ARG A 347 11.73 -25.82 32.19
C ARG A 347 12.13 -26.66 30.97
N SER A 348 11.89 -26.15 29.76
CA SER A 348 12.22 -26.84 28.51
C SER A 348 12.69 -25.81 27.47
N LEU A 349 13.69 -26.19 26.68
CA LEU A 349 14.24 -25.36 25.61
C LEU A 349 13.42 -25.49 24.32
N GLY A 350 13.52 -24.49 23.44
CA GLY A 350 12.81 -24.45 22.16
C GLY A 350 11.39 -23.88 22.28
N GLN A 351 10.47 -24.31 21.43
CA GLN A 351 9.10 -23.79 21.43
C GLN A 351 8.26 -24.40 22.58
N VAL A 352 7.78 -23.56 23.49
CA VAL A 352 6.93 -23.96 24.62
C VAL A 352 5.54 -23.36 24.45
N GLU A 353 4.51 -24.20 24.59
CA GLU A 353 3.10 -23.80 24.46
C GLU A 353 2.50 -23.32 25.79
N PHE A 354 1.88 -22.14 25.73
CA PHE A 354 1.09 -21.55 26.81
C PHE A 354 -0.38 -21.53 26.40
N SER A 355 -1.22 -22.24 27.15
CA SER A 355 -2.66 -22.34 26.91
C SER A 355 -3.43 -21.68 28.06
N VAL A 356 -4.13 -20.58 27.76
CA VAL A 356 -4.97 -19.86 28.72
C VAL A 356 -6.42 -19.90 28.24
N SER A 357 -7.34 -20.26 29.12
CA SER A 357 -8.78 -20.21 28.87
C SER A 357 -9.47 -19.16 29.73
N ALA A 358 -10.43 -18.46 29.13
CA ALA A 358 -11.34 -17.54 29.80
C ALA A 358 -12.79 -17.99 29.58
N GLU A 359 -13.50 -18.41 30.63
CA GLU A 359 -14.88 -18.91 30.56
C GLU A 359 -15.87 -17.95 31.24
N ALA A 360 -16.95 -17.59 30.53
CA ALA A 360 -18.10 -16.90 31.10
C ALA A 360 -18.96 -17.88 31.91
N LEU A 361 -19.00 -17.71 33.24
CA LEU A 361 -19.67 -18.59 34.18
C LEU A 361 -21.20 -18.46 34.10
N LYS A 362 -21.92 -19.59 34.09
CA LYS A 362 -23.40 -19.65 34.11
C LYS A 362 -24.04 -19.21 35.44
N ASN A 363 -23.24 -18.82 36.42
CA ASN A 363 -23.72 -18.47 37.75
C ASN A 363 -24.27 -17.03 37.75
N GLN A 364 -25.56 -16.88 38.03
CA GLN A 364 -26.28 -15.59 38.13
C GLN A 364 -25.86 -14.73 39.34
N GLN A 365 -24.65 -14.92 39.88
CA GLN A 365 -24.16 -14.13 41.02
C GLN A 365 -23.82 -12.71 40.53
N PRO A 366 -24.57 -11.68 40.93
CA PRO A 366 -24.51 -10.37 40.31
C PRO A 366 -23.16 -9.69 40.52
N CYS A 367 -22.79 -8.85 39.56
CA CYS A 367 -21.60 -8.02 39.62
C CYS A 367 -21.92 -6.73 40.38
N GLY A 368 -22.04 -6.86 41.70
CA GLY A 368 -22.58 -5.81 42.57
C GLY A 368 -24.08 -5.64 42.30
N ASN A 369 -24.45 -4.49 41.72
CA ASN A 369 -25.85 -4.19 41.36
C ASN A 369 -26.20 -4.57 39.90
N MET A 370 -25.24 -5.08 39.13
CA MET A 370 -25.45 -5.37 37.70
C MET A 370 -25.76 -6.86 37.47
N ILE A 371 -26.75 -7.10 36.61
CA ILE A 371 -27.15 -8.44 36.17
C ILE A 371 -26.02 -9.02 35.31
N VAL A 372 -25.72 -10.31 35.54
CA VAL A 372 -24.76 -11.06 34.74
C VAL A 372 -25.49 -11.82 33.67
N GLU A 373 -25.10 -11.61 32.41
CA GLU A 373 -25.53 -12.43 31.28
C GLU A 373 -24.40 -13.39 30.88
N THR A 374 -24.76 -14.52 30.27
CA THR A 374 -23.79 -15.41 29.62
C THR A 374 -23.98 -15.39 28.12
N PRO A 375 -22.95 -15.08 27.32
CA PRO A 375 -23.06 -15.19 25.87
C PRO A 375 -23.29 -16.64 25.46
N GLU A 376 -24.26 -16.87 24.58
CA GLU A 376 -24.60 -18.19 24.05
C GLU A 376 -23.52 -18.72 23.08
N LYS A 377 -22.83 -17.81 22.39
CA LYS A 377 -21.73 -18.09 21.46
C LYS A 377 -20.40 -17.61 22.02
N GLY A 378 -19.33 -18.38 21.80
CA GLY A 378 -17.99 -18.06 22.30
C GLY A 378 -17.91 -17.97 23.83
N ARG A 379 -18.70 -18.78 24.55
CA ARG A 379 -18.81 -18.75 26.02
C ARG A 379 -17.46 -18.96 26.72
N LYS A 380 -16.58 -19.74 26.09
CA LYS A 380 -15.21 -19.99 26.53
C LYS A 380 -14.28 -19.70 25.36
N ASP A 381 -13.28 -18.86 25.61
CA ASP A 381 -12.22 -18.56 24.66
C ASP A 381 -10.89 -19.11 25.20
N THR A 382 -10.22 -19.94 24.40
CA THR A 382 -8.95 -20.57 24.77
C THR A 382 -7.87 -20.15 23.77
N VAL A 383 -6.82 -19.50 24.26
CA VAL A 383 -5.67 -19.07 23.45
C VAL A 383 -4.47 -19.96 23.74
N ILE A 384 -3.91 -20.53 22.68
CA ILE A 384 -2.66 -21.29 22.68
C ILE A 384 -1.61 -20.47 21.92
N ARG A 385 -0.52 -20.10 22.60
CA ARG A 385 0.62 -19.40 22.00
C ARG A 385 1.91 -20.16 22.26
N GLN A 386 2.73 -20.29 21.22
CA GLN A 386 4.11 -20.78 21.34
C GLN A 386 5.05 -19.61 21.67
N LEU A 387 6.03 -19.86 22.52
CA LEU A 387 7.07 -18.93 22.93
C LEU A 387 8.43 -19.62 22.87
N LEU A 388 9.42 -18.94 22.30
CA LEU A 388 10.78 -19.45 22.17
C LEU A 388 11.52 -19.36 23.50
N VAL A 389 12.01 -20.49 24.00
CA VAL A 389 12.89 -20.59 25.17
C VAL A 389 14.33 -20.81 24.70
N GLU A 390 15.16 -19.80 24.92
CA GLU A 390 16.57 -19.75 24.54
C GLU A 390 17.47 -20.26 25.69
N PRO A 391 18.64 -20.85 25.39
CA PRO A 391 19.60 -21.25 26.43
C PRO A 391 20.18 -20.04 27.16
N GLU A 392 20.64 -20.26 28.39
CA GLU A 392 21.37 -19.26 29.17
C GLU A 392 22.78 -18.97 28.60
N GLY A 393 23.27 -17.75 28.84
CA GLY A 393 24.61 -17.30 28.44
C GLY A 393 24.64 -16.35 27.25
N ILE A 394 25.83 -16.13 26.69
CA ILE A 394 26.05 -15.26 25.53
C ILE A 394 26.49 -16.14 24.36
N GLU A 395 25.76 -16.07 23.26
CA GLU A 395 26.08 -16.80 22.04
C GLU A 395 27.47 -16.38 21.50
N LYS A 396 28.26 -17.36 21.06
CA LYS A 396 29.57 -17.14 20.47
C LYS A 396 29.72 -17.94 19.18
N GLU A 397 29.41 -17.29 18.06
CA GLU A 397 29.68 -17.83 16.74
C GLU A 397 31.17 -17.68 16.36
N THR A 398 31.73 -18.69 15.69
CA THR A 398 33.07 -18.61 15.08
C THR A 398 33.08 -19.27 13.70
N ALA A 399 33.19 -18.46 12.64
CA ALA A 399 33.32 -18.95 11.28
C ALA A 399 34.78 -19.24 10.90
N GLN A 400 35.03 -20.38 10.25
CA GLN A 400 36.31 -20.73 9.63
C GLN A 400 36.10 -20.96 8.13
N ASN A 401 36.47 -19.96 7.33
CA ASN A 401 36.21 -19.96 5.89
C ASN A 401 37.47 -20.40 5.13
N TYR A 402 37.33 -21.40 4.26
CA TYR A 402 38.40 -21.92 3.41
C TYR A 402 37.99 -21.88 1.94
N VAL A 403 38.89 -21.43 1.07
CA VAL A 403 38.72 -21.50 -0.39
C VAL A 403 39.63 -22.60 -0.93
N LEU A 404 39.06 -23.67 -1.47
CA LEU A 404 39.79 -24.81 -2.02
C LEU A 404 39.83 -24.72 -3.55
N CYS A 405 40.96 -24.25 -4.08
CA CYS A 405 41.22 -24.24 -5.52
C CYS A 405 42.07 -25.46 -5.91
N VAL A 406 41.46 -26.44 -6.59
CA VAL A 406 42.21 -27.49 -7.28
C VAL A 406 42.89 -26.93 -8.53
N LYS A 407 44.15 -27.33 -8.77
CA LYS A 407 44.83 -27.09 -10.04
C LYS A 407 44.27 -28.06 -11.08
N GLY A 408 43.78 -27.52 -12.20
CA GLY A 408 43.47 -28.30 -13.42
C GLY A 408 44.73 -28.69 -14.18
#